data_AF-A0A1Q3HH47-F1
#
_entry.id   AF-A0A1Q3HH47-F1
#
_cell.length_a   1.000
_cell.length_b   1.000
_cell.length_c   1.000
_cell.angle_alpha   90.00
_cell.angle_beta   90.00
_cell.angle_gamma   90.00
#
_symmetry.space_group_name_H-M   'P 1'
#
loop_
_entity.id
_entity.type
_entity.pdbx_description
1 polymer ?
#
loop_
_entity_poly.entity_id
_entity_poly.type
_entity_poly.pdbx_seq_one_letter_code
_entity_poly.pdbx_strand_id
1 'polypeptide(L)'
;MTPEEPFAVLGLAPTMDPIAVKSAYFTALARHPPHQDLEGFQRLRRAYEALTRPGGLAAAYLTSPVDVQKLARDARERFDAPLEKAAVVALAARTGAETVARWVERCSRMSWDEALRAFAR
;
A
#
# COMPACT_ATOMS: atom_id res chain seq x y z
N MET A 1 33.20 2.96 -7.25
CA MET A 1 32.66 2.91 -5.87
C MET A 1 31.24 3.42 -5.95
N THR A 2 30.25 2.54 -5.93
CA THR A 2 28.84 2.95 -5.90
C THR A 2 28.62 3.72 -4.59
N PRO A 3 28.11 4.97 -4.62
CA PRO A 3 27.81 5.68 -3.38
C PRO A 3 26.82 4.83 -2.59
N GLU A 4 27.20 4.41 -1.37
CA GLU A 4 26.30 3.70 -0.48
C GLU A 4 25.08 4.57 -0.20
N GLU A 5 23.90 3.99 -0.30
CA GLU A 5 22.66 4.72 -0.10
C GLU A 5 22.52 5.13 1.38
N PRO A 6 22.32 6.43 1.68
CA PRO A 6 22.33 6.91 3.07
C PRO A 6 21.33 6.20 4.00
N PHE A 7 20.15 5.83 3.47
CA PHE A 7 19.16 5.07 4.24
C PHE A 7 19.65 3.66 4.58
N ALA A 8 20.24 2.96 3.61
CA ALA A 8 20.79 1.62 3.80
C ALA A 8 21.93 1.62 4.82
N VAL A 9 22.80 2.62 4.80
CA VAL A 9 23.89 2.79 5.78
C VAL A 9 23.35 2.95 7.21
N LEU A 10 22.22 3.64 7.38
CA LEU A 10 21.54 3.78 8.67
C LEU A 10 20.64 2.58 9.03
N GLY A 11 20.55 1.57 8.15
CA GLY A 11 19.65 0.42 8.33
C GLY A 11 18.16 0.81 8.30
N LEU A 12 17.83 1.86 7.57
CA LEU A 12 16.50 2.45 7.50
C LEU A 12 15.91 2.24 6.10
N ALA A 13 14.61 1.98 6.02
CA ALA A 13 13.90 2.08 4.74
C ALA A 13 13.84 3.56 4.29
N PRO A 14 13.89 3.86 2.98
CA PRO A 14 13.72 5.23 2.50
C PRO A 14 12.48 5.90 3.11
N THR A 15 12.66 7.06 3.72
CA THR A 15 11.60 7.78 4.43
C THR A 15 11.77 9.29 4.32
N MET A 16 10.66 10.01 4.46
CA MET A 16 10.64 11.46 4.62
C MET A 16 10.55 11.93 6.08
N ASP A 17 10.64 11.00 7.05
CA ASP A 17 10.59 11.31 8.47
C ASP A 17 11.99 11.63 9.06
N PRO A 18 12.30 12.89 9.39
CA PRO A 18 13.58 13.26 9.98
C PRO A 18 13.79 12.71 11.40
N ILE A 19 12.71 12.43 12.15
CA ILE A 19 12.80 11.86 13.50
C ILE A 19 13.25 10.40 13.42
N ALA A 20 12.72 9.64 12.45
CA ALA A 20 13.16 8.28 12.16
C ALA A 20 14.65 8.22 11.78
N VAL A 21 15.12 9.15 10.94
CA VAL A 21 16.54 9.26 10.55
C VAL A 21 17.44 9.52 11.76
N LYS A 22 17.08 10.49 12.61
CA LYS A 22 17.82 10.80 13.84
C LYS A 22 17.88 9.60 14.78
N SER A 23 16.75 8.92 14.98
CA SER A 23 16.66 7.76 15.85
C SER A 23 17.53 6.61 15.34
N ALA A 24 17.44 6.30 14.05
CA ALA A 24 18.24 5.26 13.40
C ALA A 24 19.75 5.54 13.53
N TYR A 25 20.18 6.79 13.33
CA TYR A 25 21.57 7.19 13.52
C TYR A 25 22.07 6.93 14.95
N PHE A 26 21.32 7.32 15.99
CA PHE A 26 21.74 7.06 17.38
C PHE A 26 21.76 5.57 17.72
N THR A 27 20.81 4.79 17.21
CA THR A 27 20.82 3.33 17.37
C THR A 27 22.04 2.69 16.69
N ALA A 28 22.39 3.12 15.48
CA ALA A 28 23.56 2.61 14.76
C ALA A 28 24.87 3.07 15.43
N LEU A 29 24.93 4.30 15.94
CA LEU A 29 26.07 4.86 16.64
C LEU A 29 26.43 4.06 17.90
N ALA A 30 25.43 3.54 18.61
CA ALA A 30 25.65 2.67 19.77
C ALA A 30 26.37 1.36 19.42
N ARG A 31 26.27 0.90 18.16
CA ARG A 31 26.92 -0.32 17.65
C ARG A 31 28.33 -0.06 17.09
N HIS A 32 28.58 1.16 16.60
CA HIS A 32 29.86 1.57 16.03
C HIS A 32 30.44 2.77 16.77
N PRO A 33 30.85 2.59 18.05
CA PRO A 33 31.44 3.68 18.80
C PRO A 33 32.81 4.07 18.22
N PRO A 34 33.16 5.37 18.22
CA PRO A 34 34.30 5.91 17.46
C PRO A 34 35.67 5.40 17.92
N HIS A 35 35.77 4.89 19.14
CA HIS A 35 37.01 4.33 19.70
C HIS A 35 37.22 2.85 19.35
N GLN A 36 36.19 2.16 18.86
CA GLN A 36 36.26 0.74 18.47
C GLN A 36 36.17 0.56 16.96
N ASP A 37 35.34 1.36 16.29
CA ASP A 37 35.16 1.32 14.84
C ASP A 37 35.07 2.73 14.26
N LEU A 38 36.25 3.31 14.00
CA LEU A 38 36.37 4.65 13.44
C LEU A 38 35.79 4.72 12.02
N GLU A 39 35.97 3.68 11.21
CA GLU A 39 35.48 3.67 9.83
C GLU A 39 33.96 3.55 9.78
N GLY A 40 33.37 2.65 10.58
CA GLY A 40 31.92 2.52 10.73
C GLY A 40 31.28 3.80 11.24
N PHE A 41 31.89 4.45 12.24
CA PHE A 41 31.46 5.75 12.70
C PHE A 41 31.46 6.80 11.57
N GLN A 42 32.54 6.88 10.78
CA GLN A 42 32.61 7.83 9.67
C GLN A 42 31.57 7.54 8.58
N ARG A 43 31.31 6.26 8.27
CA ARG A 43 30.25 5.87 7.32
C ARG A 43 28.87 6.34 7.80
N LEU A 44 28.51 6.02 9.05
CA LEU A 44 27.23 6.44 9.65
C LEU A 44 27.08 7.96 9.67
N ARG A 45 28.14 8.67 10.05
CA ARG A 45 28.14 10.13 10.11
C ARG A 45 27.91 10.75 8.73
N ARG A 46 28.61 10.29 7.69
CA ARG A 46 28.45 10.80 6.31
C ARG A 46 27.03 10.58 5.80
N ALA A 47 26.44 9.41 6.08
CA ALA A 47 25.06 9.11 5.70
C ALA A 47 24.05 10.03 6.40
N TYR A 48 24.20 10.22 7.71
CA TYR A 48 23.35 11.12 8.48
C TYR A 48 23.46 12.57 7.99
N GLU A 49 24.67 13.08 7.81
CA GLU A 49 24.90 14.44 7.29
C GLU A 49 24.30 14.66 5.90
N ALA A 50 24.41 13.66 5.01
CA ALA A 50 23.82 13.69 3.67
C ALA A 50 22.28 13.78 3.69
N LEU A 51 21.64 13.19 4.70
CA LEU A 51 20.18 13.24 4.89
C LEU A 51 19.73 14.53 5.60
N THR A 52 20.53 15.08 6.52
CA THR A 52 20.13 16.27 7.30
C THR A 52 20.44 17.61 6.64
N ARG A 53 21.29 17.64 5.60
CA ARG A 53 21.52 18.87 4.83
C ARG A 53 20.21 19.37 4.19
N PRO A 54 20.05 20.69 3.96
CA PRO A 54 18.86 21.23 3.29
C PRO A 54 18.56 20.49 1.97
N GLY A 55 17.34 19.95 1.85
CA GLY A 55 16.90 19.18 0.68
C GLY A 55 17.52 17.77 0.54
N GLY A 56 18.48 17.39 1.39
CA GLY A 56 19.18 16.10 1.33
C GLY A 56 18.25 14.91 1.52
N LEU A 57 17.38 14.97 2.53
CA LEU A 57 16.38 13.93 2.80
C LEU A 57 15.45 13.71 1.60
N ALA A 58 14.91 14.79 1.04
CA ALA A 58 13.99 14.71 -0.09
C ALA A 58 14.68 14.16 -1.35
N ALA A 59 15.88 14.65 -1.65
CA ALA A 59 16.66 14.16 -2.79
C ALA A 59 16.96 12.66 -2.64
N ALA A 60 17.44 12.23 -1.47
CA ALA A 60 17.74 10.83 -1.20
C ALA A 60 16.49 9.96 -1.30
N TYR A 61 15.34 10.40 -0.75
CA TYR A 61 14.08 9.66 -0.82
C TYR A 61 13.62 9.46 -2.26
N LEU A 62 13.69 10.51 -3.08
CA LEU A 62 13.26 10.47 -4.48
C LEU A 62 14.18 9.62 -5.37
N THR A 63 15.46 9.51 -5.04
CA THR A 63 16.42 8.68 -5.79
C THR A 63 16.59 7.28 -5.22
N SER A 64 15.93 6.96 -4.10
CA SER A 64 16.04 5.64 -3.48
C SER A 64 15.35 4.58 -4.34
N PRO A 65 15.90 3.36 -4.41
CA PRO A 65 15.30 2.25 -5.11
C PRO A 65 13.95 1.92 -4.47
N VAL A 66 12.91 1.95 -5.31
CA VAL A 66 11.57 1.58 -4.89
C VAL A 66 11.49 0.08 -4.80
N ASP A 67 11.05 -0.45 -3.65
CA ASP A 67 10.61 -1.84 -3.55
C ASP A 67 9.29 -2.00 -4.31
N VAL A 68 9.41 -2.32 -5.60
CA VAL A 68 8.27 -2.49 -6.52
C VAL A 68 7.31 -3.57 -6.01
N GLN A 69 7.82 -4.63 -5.37
CA GLN A 69 7.00 -5.73 -4.88
C GLN A 69 6.17 -5.31 -3.67
N LYS A 70 6.78 -4.57 -2.75
CA LYS A 70 6.06 -3.97 -1.62
C LYS A 70 5.02 -2.96 -2.12
N LEU A 71 5.41 -2.07 -3.05
CA LEU A 71 4.50 -1.05 -3.57
C LEU A 71 3.30 -1.67 -4.29
N ALA A 72 3.51 -2.69 -5.12
CA ALA A 72 2.43 -3.40 -5.81
C ALA A 72 1.44 -4.05 -4.83
N ARG A 73 1.95 -4.62 -3.73
CA ARG A 73 1.12 -5.21 -2.67
C ARG A 73 0.28 -4.16 -1.96
N ASP A 74 0.91 -3.07 -1.50
CA ASP A 74 0.25 -1.97 -0.81
C ASP A 74 -0.83 -1.33 -1.72
N ALA A 75 -0.54 -1.19 -3.03
CA ALA A 75 -1.50 -0.69 -4.01
C ALA A 75 -2.70 -1.64 -4.20
N ARG A 76 -2.44 -2.94 -4.34
CA ARG A 76 -3.50 -3.94 -4.49
C ARG A 76 -4.44 -3.97 -3.28
N GLU A 77 -3.88 -3.95 -2.07
CA GLU A 77 -4.66 -3.93 -0.84
C GLU A 77 -5.50 -2.67 -0.71
N ARG A 78 -4.93 -1.51 -1.06
CA ARG A 78 -5.62 -0.23 -0.94
C ARG A 78 -6.68 0.00 -2.02
N PHE A 79 -6.44 -0.45 -3.25
CA PHE A 79 -7.25 -0.08 -4.41
C PHE A 79 -7.96 -1.27 -5.05
N ASP A 80 -7.21 -2.29 -5.46
CA ASP A 80 -7.76 -3.39 -6.24
C ASP A 80 -8.74 -4.25 -5.42
N ALA A 81 -8.38 -4.63 -4.19
CA ALA A 81 -9.22 -5.48 -3.36
C ALA A 81 -10.59 -4.84 -3.02
N PRO A 82 -10.67 -3.55 -2.61
CA PRO A 82 -11.94 -2.85 -2.48
C PRO A 82 -12.72 -2.76 -3.79
N LEU A 83 -12.03 -2.52 -4.92
CA LEU A 83 -12.67 -2.40 -6.24
C LEU A 83 -13.26 -3.74 -6.69
N GLU A 84 -12.52 -4.85 -6.54
CA GLU A 84 -12.97 -6.22 -6.81
C GLU A 84 -14.21 -6.55 -5.97
N LYS A 85 -14.16 -6.25 -4.67
CA LYS A 85 -15.31 -6.44 -3.78
C LYS A 85 -16.52 -5.63 -4.24
N ALA A 86 -16.32 -4.36 -4.59
CA ALA A 86 -17.39 -3.50 -5.09
C ALA A 86 -17.98 -4.02 -6.41
N ALA A 87 -17.14 -4.54 -7.31
CA ALA A 87 -17.58 -5.12 -8.58
C ALA A 87 -18.47 -6.35 -8.37
N VAL A 88 -18.13 -7.23 -7.43
CA VAL A 88 -18.96 -8.39 -7.05
C VAL A 88 -20.31 -7.94 -6.52
N VAL A 89 -20.34 -6.96 -5.62
CA VAL A 89 -21.58 -6.41 -5.07
C VAL A 89 -22.45 -5.80 -6.17
N ALA A 90 -21.84 -5.02 -7.07
CA ALA A 90 -22.54 -4.39 -8.19
C ALA A 90 -23.13 -5.41 -9.16
N LEU A 91 -22.39 -6.50 -9.44
CA LEU A 91 -22.90 -7.59 -10.27
C LEU A 91 -24.09 -8.28 -9.60
N ALA A 92 -23.98 -8.63 -8.32
CA ALA A 92 -25.06 -9.26 -7.57
C ALA A 92 -26.33 -8.39 -7.56
N ALA A 93 -26.19 -7.08 -7.31
CA ALA A 93 -27.29 -6.13 -7.34
C ALA A 93 -27.99 -6.09 -8.72
N ARG A 94 -27.22 -6.04 -9.82
CA ARG A 94 -27.76 -6.07 -11.18
C ARG A 94 -28.53 -7.36 -11.46
N THR A 95 -27.95 -8.51 -11.13
CA THR A 95 -28.62 -9.81 -11.33
C THR A 95 -29.90 -9.95 -10.50
N GLY A 96 -29.93 -9.38 -9.29
CA GLY A 96 -31.13 -9.32 -8.47
C GLY A 96 -32.23 -8.48 -9.13
N ALA A 97 -31.88 -7.27 -9.60
CA ALA A 97 -32.81 -6.40 -10.30
C ALA A 97 -33.38 -7.04 -11.58
N GLU A 98 -32.55 -7.69 -12.39
CA GLU A 98 -32.99 -8.41 -13.60
C GLU A 98 -33.91 -9.60 -13.28
N THR A 99 -33.66 -10.28 -12.15
CA THR A 99 -34.50 -11.39 -11.70
C THR A 99 -35.87 -10.89 -11.27
N VAL A 100 -35.92 -9.80 -10.50
CA VAL A 100 -37.19 -9.14 -10.12
C VAL A 100 -37.92 -8.64 -11.36
N ALA A 101 -37.24 -7.97 -12.28
CA ALA A 101 -37.86 -7.46 -13.52
C ALA A 101 -38.47 -8.59 -14.36
N ARG A 102 -37.75 -9.71 -14.55
CA ARG A 102 -38.28 -10.89 -15.26
C ARG A 102 -39.47 -11.51 -14.54
N TRP A 103 -39.45 -11.55 -13.21
CA TRP A 103 -40.57 -12.06 -12.43
C TRP A 103 -41.80 -11.16 -12.60
N VAL A 104 -41.65 -9.84 -12.47
CA VAL A 104 -42.74 -8.86 -12.67
C VAL A 104 -43.31 -8.98 -14.08
N GLU A 105 -42.47 -9.05 -15.10
CA GLU A 105 -42.91 -9.20 -16.50
C GLU A 105 -43.64 -10.52 -16.76
N ARG A 106 -43.23 -11.60 -16.09
CA ARG A 106 -43.94 -12.87 -16.18
C ARG A 106 -45.33 -12.76 -15.53
N CYS A 107 -45.41 -12.15 -14.35
CA CYS A 107 -46.65 -11.98 -13.62
C CYS A 107 -47.63 -11.03 -14.32
N SER A 108 -47.14 -9.97 -14.96
CA SER A 108 -47.98 -9.01 -15.69
C SER A 108 -48.69 -9.62 -16.90
N ARG A 109 -48.17 -10.73 -17.43
CA ARG A 109 -48.72 -11.46 -18.58
C ARG A 109 -49.57 -12.66 -18.21
N MET A 110 -49.64 -13.05 -16.94
CA MET A 110 -50.44 -14.21 -16.51
C MET A 110 -51.92 -13.87 -16.46
N SER A 111 -52.73 -14.82 -16.91
CA SER A 111 -54.17 -14.83 -16.59
C SER A 111 -54.41 -15.21 -15.12
N TRP A 112 -55.60 -14.89 -14.62
CA TRP A 112 -55.99 -15.19 -13.24
C TRP A 112 -55.94 -16.70 -12.92
N ASP A 113 -56.41 -17.55 -13.84
CA ASP A 113 -56.36 -19.01 -13.68
C ASP A 113 -54.92 -19.56 -13.67
N GLU A 114 -54.02 -18.99 -14.47
CA GLU A 114 -52.60 -19.36 -14.44
C GLU A 114 -51.92 -18.95 -13.15
N ALA A 115 -52.23 -17.76 -12.65
CA ALA A 115 -51.72 -17.28 -11.36
C ALA A 115 -52.21 -18.17 -10.20
N LEU A 116 -53.50 -18.53 -10.20
CA LEU A 116 -54.05 -19.46 -9.21
C LEU A 116 -53.35 -20.83 -9.27
N ARG A 117 -53.10 -21.39 -10.46
CA ARG A 117 -52.36 -22.65 -10.59
C ARG A 117 -50.88 -22.55 -10.18
N ALA A 118 -50.23 -21.41 -10.41
CA ALA A 118 -48.81 -21.24 -10.14
C ALA A 118 -48.51 -20.92 -8.66
N PHE A 119 -49.45 -20.31 -7.94
CA PHE A 119 -49.19 -19.75 -6.61
C PHE A 119 -50.18 -20.20 -5.52
N ALA A 120 -51.37 -20.69 -5.85
CA ALA A 120 -52.22 -21.33 -4.86
C ALA A 120 -51.66 -22.74 -4.58
N ARG A 121 -51.35 -23.01 -3.31
CA ARG A 121 -51.00 -24.36 -2.85
C ARG A 121 -52.21 -25.29 -2.92
#